data_AF-A0A0C1U3M4-F1
#
_entry.id   AF-A0A0C1U3M4-F1
#
_cell.length_a   1.000
_cell.length_b   1.000
_cell.length_c   1.000
_cell.angle_alpha   90.00
_cell.angle_beta   90.00
_cell.angle_gamma   90.00
#
_symmetry.space_group_name_H-M   'P 1'
#
loop_
_entity.id
_entity.type
_entity.pdbx_description
1 polymer ?
#
loop_
_entity_poly.entity_id
_entity_poly.type
_entity_poly.pdbx_seq_one_letter_code
_entity_poly.pdbx_strand_id
1 'polypeptide(L)' 'MEKTRQTLANQNWEKKNREYASYLKSRSSARSFIRNKATLEDLEELKTLIKIRESEK' A
#
# COMPACT_ATOMS: atom_id res chain seq x y z
N MET A 1 14.17 -19.23 -12.78
CA MET A 1 12.72 -19.25 -13.05
C MET A 1 12.42 -18.30 -14.20
N GLU A 2 11.76 -18.80 -15.25
CA GLU A 2 11.38 -18.01 -16.41
C GLU A 2 10.23 -17.05 -16.05
N LYS A 3 10.36 -15.76 -16.37
CA LYS A 3 9.32 -14.77 -16.08
C LYS A 3 8.16 -14.96 -17.06
N THR A 4 6.96 -15.14 -16.52
CA THR A 4 5.75 -15.26 -17.36
C THR A 4 5.47 -13.96 -18.11
N ARG A 5 4.79 -14.05 -19.27
CA ARG A 5 4.39 -12.88 -20.09
C ARG A 5 3.59 -11.83 -19.29
N GLN A 6 2.79 -12.27 -18.33
CA GLN A 6 2.07 -11.40 -17.40
C GLN A 6 3.01 -10.63 -16.47
N THR A 7 4.08 -11.26 -16.00
CA THR A 7 5.10 -10.62 -15.15
C THR A 7 5.83 -9.51 -15.91
N LEU A 8 6.13 -9.71 -17.19
CA LEU A 8 6.78 -8.71 -18.05
C LEU A 8 5.85 -7.53 -18.36
N ALA A 9 4.57 -7.81 -18.63
CA ALA A 9 3.55 -6.77 -18.84
C ALA A 9 3.35 -5.91 -17.58
N ASN A 10 3.25 -6.54 -16.41
CA ASN A 10 3.16 -5.83 -15.13
C ASN A 10 4.41 -5.00 -14.86
N GLN A 11 5.61 -5.52 -15.11
CA GLN A 11 6.86 -4.76 -14.96
C GLN A 11 6.91 -3.52 -15.87
N ASN A 12 6.44 -3.64 -17.12
CA ASN A 12 6.40 -2.51 -18.05
C ASN A 12 5.34 -1.46 -17.66
N TRP A 13 4.18 -1.90 -17.18
CA TRP A 13 3.16 -0.99 -16.67
C TRP A 13 3.61 -0.27 -15.40
N GLU A 14 4.24 -0.98 -14.45
CA GLU A 14 4.79 -0.39 -13.23
C GLU A 14 5.89 0.63 -13.54
N LYS A 15 6.77 0.36 -14.52
CA LYS A 15 7.81 1.31 -14.95
C LYS A 15 7.22 2.61 -15.49
N LYS A 16 6.13 2.53 -16.26
CA LYS A 16 5.44 3.70 -16.82
C LYS A 16 4.60 4.45 -15.78
N ASN A 17 4.11 3.76 -14.75
CA ASN A 17 3.19 4.29 -13.73
C ASN A 17 3.79 4.16 -12.34
N ARG A 18 5.07 4.53 -12.18
CA ARG A 18 5.85 4.23 -10.97
C ARG A 18 5.21 4.78 -9.70
N GLU A 19 4.70 6.01 -9.74
CA GLU A 19 4.06 6.66 -8.60
C GLU A 19 2.75 5.98 -8.21
N TYR A 20 1.88 5.73 -9.19
CA TYR A 20 0.61 5.05 -8.95
C TYR A 20 0.81 3.59 -8.49
N ALA A 21 1.78 2.88 -9.07
CA ALA A 21 2.16 1.54 -8.64
C ALA A 21 2.70 1.55 -7.20
N SER A 22 3.53 2.54 -6.84
CA SER A 22 4.00 2.72 -5.46
C SER A 22 2.84 2.99 -4.50
N TYR A 23 1.90 3.86 -4.87
CA TYR A 23 0.68 4.10 -4.11
C TYR A 23 -0.13 2.82 -3.88
N LEU A 24 -0.36 2.01 -4.92
CA LEU A 24 -1.10 0.75 -4.81
C LEU A 24 -0.40 -0.26 -3.91
N LYS A 25 0.94 -0.35 -3.98
CA LYS A 25 1.75 -1.20 -3.10
C LYS A 25 1.60 -0.76 -1.65
N SER A 26 1.81 0.53 -1.36
CA SER A 26 1.64 1.08 -0.01
C SER A 26 0.23 0.85 0.54
N ARG A 27 -0.79 1.10 -0.29
CA ARG A 27 -2.21 0.90 0.09
C ARG A 27 -2.53 -0.56 0.41
N SER A 28 -2.02 -1.50 -0.39
CA SER A 28 -2.24 -2.93 -0.18
C SER A 28 -1.50 -3.44 1.06
N SER A 29 -0.26 -2.99 1.26
CA SER A 29 0.52 -3.30 2.45
C SER A 29 -0.14 -2.78 3.72
N ALA A 30 -0.60 -1.53 3.73
CA ALA A 30 -1.29 -0.93 4.87
C ALA A 30 -2.56 -1.71 5.26
N ARG A 31 -3.37 -2.10 4.27
CA ARG A 31 -4.56 -2.94 4.51
C ARG A 31 -4.22 -4.28 5.13
N SER A 32 -3.18 -4.95 4.62
CA SER A 32 -2.76 -6.26 5.13
C SER A 32 -2.23 -6.15 6.56
N PHE A 33 -1.47 -5.08 6.84
CA PHE A 33 -0.97 -4.79 8.18
C PHE A 33 -2.12 -4.62 9.17
N ILE A 34 -3.05 -3.70 8.89
CA ILE A 34 -4.22 -3.44 9.75
C ILE A 34 -5.05 -4.71 9.99
N ARG A 35 -5.23 -5.54 8.95
CA ARG A 35 -6.12 -6.71 9.05
C ARG A 35 -5.49 -7.90 9.76
N ASN A 36 -4.18 -8.11 9.61
CA ASN A 36 -3.54 -9.38 9.97
C ASN A 36 -2.37 -9.27 10.94
N LYS A 37 -1.78 -8.07 11.13
CA LYS A 37 -0.53 -7.89 11.88
C LYS A 37 -0.61 -6.87 13.00
N ALA A 38 -1.44 -5.83 12.83
CA ALA A 38 -1.51 -4.72 13.76
C ALA A 38 -1.99 -5.18 15.15
N THR A 39 -1.30 -4.70 16.17
CA THR A 39 -1.72 -4.79 17.57
C THR A 39 -2.77 -3.73 17.88
N LEU A 40 -3.38 -3.80 19.07
CA LEU A 40 -4.33 -2.77 19.51
C LEU A 40 -3.69 -1.38 19.58
N GLU A 41 -2.44 -1.30 20.03
CA GLU A 41 -1.70 -0.04 20.10
C GLU A 41 -1.46 0.56 18.70
N ASP A 42 -1.03 -0.28 17.75
CA ASP A 42 -0.87 0.14 16.34
C ASP A 42 -2.19 0.67 15.76
N LEU A 43 -3.32 0.02 16.07
CA LEU A 43 -4.62 0.45 15.57
C LEU A 43 -5.05 1.80 16.15
N GLU A 44 -4.79 2.07 17.43
CA GLU A 44 -5.08 3.36 18.05
C GLU A 44 -4.17 4.49 17.51
N GLU A 45 -2.89 4.20 17.30
CA GLU A 45 -1.97 5.14 16.65
C GLU A 45 -2.47 5.47 15.23
N LEU A 46 -2.78 4.44 14.42
CA LEU A 46 -3.26 4.62 13.06
C LEU A 46 -4.57 5.43 12.98
N LYS A 47 -5.51 5.21 13.92
CA LYS A 47 -6.73 6.04 14.03
C LYS A 47 -6.40 7.50 14.28
N THR A 48 -5.43 7.77 15.16
CA THR A 48 -4.97 9.14 15.47
C THR A 48 -4.37 9.81 14.23
N LEU A 49 -3.50 9.09 13.52
CA LEU A 49 -2.89 9.57 12.28
C LEU A 49 -3.94 9.87 11.19
N ILE A 50 -4.96 9.02 11.05
CA ILE A 50 -6.08 9.26 10.12
C ILE A 50 -6.82 10.55 10.49
N LYS A 51 -7.15 10.73 11.78
CA LYS A 51 -7.85 11.91 12.27
C LYS A 51 -7.08 13.20 11.99
N ILE A 52 -5.77 13.20 12.23
CA ILE A 52 -4.89 14.35 11.91
C ILE A 52 -4.97 14.66 10.41
N ARG A 53 -4.80 13.63 9.57
CA ARG A 53 -4.79 13.79 8.11
C ARG A 53 -6.12 14.27 7.52
N GLU A 54 -7.25 13.92 8.15
CA GLU A 54 -8.59 14.41 7.81
C GLU A 54 -8.79 15.85 8.25
N SER A 55 -8.20 16.26 9.38
CA SER A 55 -8.29 17.64 9.90
C SER A 55 -7.43 18.66 9.16
N GLU A 56 -6.34 18.22 8.52
CA GLU A 56 -5.47 19.07 7.68
C GLU A 56 -6.06 19.39 6.30
N LYS A 57 -7.29 18.94 6.03
CA LYS A 57 -7.97 19.04 4.74
C LYS A 57 -9.06 20.10 4.76
#